data_AF-A0A3E1EAY3-F1
#
_entry.id   AF-A0A3E1EAY3-F1
#
_cell.length_a   1.000
_cell.length_b   1.000
_cell.length_c   1.000
_cell.angle_alpha   90.00
_cell.angle_beta   90.00
_cell.angle_gamma   90.00
#
_symmetry.space_group_name_H-M   'P 1'
#
loop_
_entity.id
_entity.type
_entity.pdbx_description
1 polymer ?
#
loop_
_entity_poly.entity_id
_entity_poly.type
_entity_poly.pdbx_seq_one_letter_code
_entity_poly.pdbx_strand_id
1 'polypeptide(L)'
;MVNELRIATGAGLLDCKKALTEADGNIEAATTILRKKGAASAAKKADRITKEGLIESYIHVGGKVGVLLEVNCETDFVARNDEFKAFVKDVCLQIAAASPLYVSRDQVPEADLAKEREIASAQVLGKPPAAVQKIVEGKLEKYFSTICLLDQPFVKLPEKTMKEMLTERIAKTGENIQLRRFTRYQLGA
;
A
#
# COMPACT_ATOMS: atom_id res chain seq x y z
N MET A 1 -22.95 14.02 -10.23
CA MET A 1 -23.12 13.39 -8.91
C MET A 1 -22.83 11.88 -8.89
N VAL A 2 -23.77 10.95 -9.11
CA VAL A 2 -23.45 9.49 -8.97
C VAL A 2 -22.41 9.01 -9.99
N ASN A 3 -22.61 9.35 -11.27
CA ASN A 3 -21.66 8.95 -12.33
C ASN A 3 -20.29 9.61 -12.15
N GLU A 4 -20.27 10.85 -11.67
CA GLU A 4 -19.06 11.60 -11.37
C GLU A 4 -18.27 10.97 -10.21
N LEU A 5 -18.94 10.64 -9.10
CA LEU A 5 -18.31 9.93 -7.99
C LEU A 5 -17.79 8.56 -8.43
N ARG A 6 -18.54 7.86 -9.29
CA ARG A 6 -18.12 6.57 -9.86
C ARG A 6 -16.87 6.71 -10.73
N ILE A 7 -16.78 7.72 -11.59
CA ILE A 7 -15.59 7.98 -12.41
C ILE A 7 -14.38 8.31 -11.52
N ALA A 8 -14.58 9.17 -10.51
CA ALA A 8 -13.52 9.60 -9.61
C ALA A 8 -12.97 8.48 -8.70
N THR A 9 -13.83 7.57 -8.25
CA THR A 9 -13.45 6.54 -7.26
C THR A 9 -13.28 5.14 -7.86
N GLY A 10 -13.85 4.89 -9.04
CA GLY A 10 -13.93 3.57 -9.64
C GLY A 10 -14.86 2.59 -8.91
N ALA A 11 -15.59 3.03 -7.88
CA ALA A 11 -16.47 2.16 -7.09
C ALA A 11 -17.73 1.74 -7.88
N GLY A 12 -18.38 0.66 -7.42
CA GLY A 12 -19.61 0.14 -8.03
C GLY A 12 -20.75 1.17 -7.98
N LEU A 13 -21.62 1.17 -9.00
CA LEU A 13 -22.73 2.13 -9.13
C LEU A 13 -23.61 2.20 -7.88
N LEU A 14 -23.96 1.05 -7.31
CA LEU A 14 -24.80 0.96 -6.12
C LEU A 14 -24.09 1.51 -4.88
N ASP A 15 -22.79 1.27 -4.74
CA ASP A 15 -22.01 1.77 -3.62
C ASP A 15 -21.86 3.29 -3.70
N CYS A 16 -21.62 3.85 -4.90
CA CYS A 16 -21.63 5.30 -5.12
C CYS A 16 -22.99 5.92 -4.77
N LYS A 17 -24.10 5.28 -5.18
CA LYS A 17 -25.44 5.76 -4.85
C LYS A 17 -25.68 5.76 -3.33
N LYS A 18 -25.36 4.65 -2.65
CA LYS A 18 -25.50 4.53 -1.19
C LYS A 18 -24.62 5.53 -0.44
N ALA A 19 -23.37 5.70 -0.87
CA ALA A 19 -22.45 6.65 -0.25
C ALA A 19 -22.93 8.10 -0.40
N LEU A 20 -23.49 8.47 -1.57
CA LEU A 20 -24.08 9.79 -1.77
C LEU A 20 -25.35 9.99 -0.95
N THR A 21 -26.18 8.96 -0.77
CA THR A 21 -27.33 9.04 0.13
C THR A 21 -26.90 9.21 1.58
N GLU A 22 -25.90 8.45 2.04
CA GLU A 22 -25.35 8.55 3.41
C GLU A 22 -24.62 9.88 3.67
N ALA A 23 -24.13 10.53 2.61
CA ALA A 23 -23.44 11.81 2.66
C ALA A 23 -24.34 13.02 2.32
N ASP A 24 -25.66 12.83 2.20
CA ASP A 24 -26.61 13.88 1.79
C ASP A 24 -26.19 14.64 0.50
N GLY A 25 -25.61 13.90 -0.46
CA GLY A 25 -25.13 14.44 -1.73
C GLY A 25 -23.73 15.07 -1.69
N ASN A 26 -23.06 15.15 -0.53
CA ASN A 26 -21.70 15.67 -0.43
C ASN A 26 -20.67 14.68 -1.02
N ILE A 27 -19.96 15.10 -2.07
CA ILE A 27 -19.01 14.26 -2.82
C ILE A 27 -17.77 13.89 -1.98
N GLU A 28 -17.22 14.81 -1.20
CA GLU A 28 -16.02 14.55 -0.38
C GLU A 28 -16.33 13.57 0.76
N ALA A 29 -17.47 13.76 1.43
CA ALA A 29 -17.95 12.85 2.45
C ALA A 29 -18.28 11.47 1.86
N ALA A 30 -18.94 11.42 0.69
CA ALA A 30 -19.21 10.16 -0.02
C ALA A 30 -17.92 9.45 -0.44
N THR A 31 -16.90 10.19 -0.88
CA THR A 31 -15.57 9.65 -1.21
C THR A 31 -14.91 9.03 0.03
N THR A 32 -15.01 9.69 1.17
CA THR A 32 -14.50 9.18 2.46
C THR A 32 -15.23 7.91 2.88
N ILE A 33 -16.55 7.84 2.72
CA ILE A 33 -17.36 6.64 2.98
C ILE A 33 -16.92 5.50 2.07
N LEU A 34 -16.73 5.76 0.78
CA LEU A 34 -16.28 4.75 -0.19
C LEU A 34 -14.88 4.23 0.14
N ARG A 35 -13.94 5.10 0.55
CA ARG A 35 -12.60 4.67 1.00
C ARG A 35 -12.68 3.74 2.22
N LYS A 36 -13.46 4.11 3.24
CA LYS A 36 -13.67 3.26 4.43
C LYS A 36 -14.28 1.91 4.08
N LYS A 37 -15.31 1.90 3.22
CA LYS A 37 -15.94 0.67 2.73
C LYS A 37 -14.98 -0.18 1.89
N GLY A 38 -14.15 0.45 1.07
CA GLY A 38 -13.09 -0.19 0.29
C GLY A 38 -12.06 -0.90 1.19
N ALA A 39 -11.60 -0.24 2.25
CA ALA A 39 -10.70 -0.84 3.24
C ALA A 39 -11.32 -2.07 3.93
N ALA A 40 -12.58 -1.98 4.37
CA ALA A 40 -13.28 -3.13 4.93
C ALA A 40 -13.48 -4.26 3.91
N SER A 41 -13.76 -3.92 2.67
CA SER A 41 -13.92 -4.87 1.56
C SER A 41 -12.62 -5.60 1.24
N ALA A 42 -11.47 -4.91 1.28
CA ALA A 42 -10.16 -5.50 1.08
C ALA A 42 -9.76 -6.41 2.24
N ALA A 43 -9.98 -5.97 3.48
CA ALA A 43 -9.71 -6.79 4.68
C ALA A 43 -10.47 -8.13 4.64
N LYS A 44 -11.74 -8.13 4.23
CA LYS A 44 -12.55 -9.35 4.07
C LYS A 44 -12.05 -10.30 2.97
N LYS A 45 -11.20 -9.83 2.07
CA LYS A 45 -10.65 -10.62 0.96
C LYS A 45 -9.21 -11.06 1.20
N ALA A 46 -8.54 -10.57 2.24
CA ALA A 46 -7.11 -10.78 2.46
C ALA A 46 -6.70 -12.26 2.48
N ASP A 47 -7.57 -13.13 3.01
CA ASP A 47 -7.33 -14.58 3.12
C ASP A 47 -7.70 -15.39 1.86
N ARG A 48 -8.25 -14.73 0.82
CA ARG A 48 -8.58 -15.42 -0.43
C ARG A 48 -7.31 -15.83 -1.16
N ILE A 49 -7.34 -17.02 -1.75
CA ILE A 49 -6.21 -17.59 -2.49
C ILE A 49 -5.97 -16.77 -3.77
N THR A 50 -4.75 -16.27 -3.94
CA THR A 50 -4.30 -15.54 -5.14
C THR A 50 -3.20 -16.31 -5.86
N LYS A 51 -3.58 -17.13 -6.84
CA LYS A 51 -2.63 -17.97 -7.62
C LYS A 51 -2.30 -17.40 -9.01
N GLU A 52 -3.08 -16.45 -9.49
CA GLU A 52 -2.83 -15.75 -10.75
C GLU A 52 -2.07 -14.45 -10.48
N GLY A 53 -1.63 -13.74 -11.53
CA GLY A 53 -0.96 -12.46 -11.36
C GLY A 53 0.05 -12.12 -12.45
N LEU A 54 1.03 -11.28 -12.09
CA LEU A 54 2.09 -10.83 -12.98
C LEU A 54 3.44 -10.85 -12.28
N ILE A 55 4.47 -11.22 -13.05
CA ILE A 55 5.85 -10.83 -12.79
C ILE A 55 6.13 -9.59 -13.65
N GLU A 56 6.51 -8.49 -13.02
CA GLU A 56 6.86 -7.25 -13.71
C GLU A 56 8.30 -6.86 -13.39
N SER A 57 8.95 -6.24 -14.36
CA SER A 57 10.31 -5.74 -14.23
C SER A 57 10.38 -4.26 -14.55
N TYR A 58 11.29 -3.55 -13.88
CA TYR A 58 11.54 -2.15 -14.16
C TYR A 58 13.03 -1.88 -14.10
N ILE A 59 13.55 -1.32 -15.19
CA ILE A 59 14.94 -0.85 -15.28
C ILE A 59 14.88 0.65 -15.33
N HIS A 60 15.45 1.31 -14.31
CA HIS A 60 15.49 2.76 -14.26
C HIS A 60 16.43 3.31 -15.34
N VAL A 61 16.20 4.56 -15.76
CA VAL A 61 16.97 5.23 -16.80
C VAL A 61 18.47 5.16 -16.47
N GLY A 62 19.27 4.77 -17.46
CA GLY A 62 20.71 4.57 -17.30
C GLY A 62 21.12 3.20 -16.73
N GLY A 63 20.17 2.28 -16.47
CA GLY A 63 20.45 0.87 -16.14
C GLY A 63 21.10 0.63 -14.77
N LYS A 64 21.12 1.64 -13.89
CA LYS A 64 21.80 1.56 -12.58
C LYS A 64 20.92 0.97 -11.46
N VAL A 65 19.61 0.93 -11.67
CA VAL A 65 18.64 0.32 -10.73
C VAL A 65 17.71 -0.59 -11.51
N GLY A 66 17.52 -1.81 -11.02
CA GLY A 66 16.62 -2.80 -11.58
C GLY A 66 15.72 -3.40 -10.51
N VAL A 67 14.45 -3.62 -10.83
CA VAL A 67 13.45 -4.22 -9.93
C VAL A 67 12.78 -5.38 -10.66
N LEU A 68 12.53 -6.47 -9.92
CA LEU A 68 11.62 -7.55 -10.32
C LEU A 68 10.59 -7.73 -9.20
N LEU A 69 9.31 -7.76 -9.56
CA LEU A 69 8.19 -7.80 -8.63
C LEU A 69 7.21 -8.90 -9.03
N GLU A 70 6.76 -9.68 -8.05
CA GLU A 70 5.62 -10.59 -8.18
C GLU A 70 4.39 -9.99 -7.50
N VAL A 71 3.31 -9.85 -8.26
CA VAL A 71 2.00 -9.44 -7.73
C VAL A 71 0.97 -10.51 -8.08
N ASN A 72 0.28 -11.02 -7.08
CA ASN A 72 -0.76 -12.02 -7.26
C ASN A 72 -2.16 -11.41 -7.19
N CYS A 73 -3.10 -11.99 -7.92
CA CYS A 73 -4.55 -11.75 -7.87
C CYS A 73 -5.32 -13.08 -7.92
N GLU A 74 -6.66 -13.04 -7.86
CA GLU A 74 -7.47 -14.26 -7.84
C GLU A 74 -7.60 -14.88 -9.25
N THR A 75 -7.76 -14.05 -10.29
CA THR A 75 -8.01 -14.52 -11.67
C THR A 75 -7.06 -13.94 -12.73
N ASP A 76 -6.91 -14.65 -13.85
CA ASP A 76 -6.11 -14.19 -15.00
C ASP A 76 -6.76 -13.00 -15.72
N PHE A 77 -8.09 -12.84 -15.61
CA PHE A 77 -8.82 -11.70 -16.13
C PHE A 77 -8.34 -10.38 -15.50
N VAL A 78 -8.17 -10.34 -14.17
CA VAL A 78 -7.60 -9.16 -13.49
C VAL A 78 -6.13 -8.98 -13.86
N ALA A 79 -5.34 -10.05 -13.94
CA ALA A 79 -3.94 -9.97 -14.35
C ALA A 79 -3.76 -9.35 -15.75
N ARG A 80 -4.71 -9.56 -16.67
CA ARG A 80 -4.66 -9.02 -18.03
C ARG A 80 -5.19 -7.59 -18.15
N ASN A 81 -5.85 -7.06 -17.14
CA ASN A 81 -6.42 -5.71 -17.14
C ASN A 81 -5.33 -4.63 -17.22
N ASP A 82 -5.49 -3.63 -18.09
CA ASP A 82 -4.48 -2.61 -18.30
C ASP A 82 -4.26 -1.70 -17.08
N GLU A 83 -5.30 -1.44 -16.29
CA GLU A 83 -5.13 -0.69 -15.04
C GLU A 83 -4.39 -1.50 -13.97
N PHE A 84 -4.56 -2.84 -13.95
CA PHE A 84 -3.79 -3.71 -13.06
C PHE A 84 -2.31 -3.70 -13.48
N LYS A 85 -2.00 -3.88 -14.77
CA LYS A 85 -0.64 -3.78 -15.31
C LYS A 85 0.00 -2.42 -15.00
N ALA A 86 -0.74 -1.33 -15.17
CA ALA A 86 -0.27 0.02 -14.85
C ALA A 86 0.05 0.16 -13.36
N PHE A 87 -0.81 -0.37 -12.47
CA PHE A 87 -0.55 -0.39 -11.04
C PHE A 87 0.72 -1.18 -10.70
N VAL A 88 0.91 -2.38 -11.26
CA VAL A 88 2.10 -3.21 -10.99
C VAL A 88 3.38 -2.48 -11.44
N LYS A 89 3.37 -1.80 -12.59
CA LYS A 89 4.48 -0.96 -13.05
C LYS A 89 4.78 0.20 -12.09
N ASP A 90 3.74 0.83 -11.56
CA ASP A 90 3.87 1.89 -10.56
C ASP A 90 4.48 1.38 -9.26
N VAL A 91 4.15 0.16 -8.84
CA VAL A 91 4.79 -0.49 -7.69
C VAL A 91 6.28 -0.75 -7.96
N CYS A 92 6.65 -1.20 -9.16
CA CYS A 92 8.07 -1.35 -9.51
C CYS A 92 8.83 -0.01 -9.45
N LEU A 93 8.23 1.07 -9.95
CA LEU A 93 8.80 2.41 -9.85
C LEU A 93 8.96 2.85 -8.39
N GLN A 94 7.93 2.61 -7.56
CA GLN A 94 7.99 2.87 -6.11
C GLN A 94 9.19 2.16 -5.50
N ILE A 95 9.33 0.85 -5.73
CA ILE A 95 10.43 0.05 -5.17
C ILE A 95 11.78 0.59 -5.64
N ALA A 96 11.92 0.94 -6.92
CA ALA A 96 13.16 1.47 -7.46
C ALA A 96 13.58 2.77 -6.76
N ALA A 97 12.62 3.67 -6.52
CA ALA A 97 12.84 4.99 -5.94
C ALA A 97 12.98 4.98 -4.41
N ALA A 98 12.10 4.26 -3.71
CA ALA A 98 11.99 4.30 -2.25
C ALA A 98 12.82 3.20 -1.54
N SER A 99 13.35 2.23 -2.29
CA SER A 99 14.22 1.17 -1.78
C SER A 99 13.73 0.48 -0.48
N PRO A 100 12.47 0.01 -0.42
CA PRO A 100 12.00 -0.78 0.72
C PRO A 100 12.84 -2.05 0.89
N LEU A 101 12.93 -2.53 2.12
CA LEU A 101 13.58 -3.79 2.47
C LEU A 101 12.60 -4.95 2.54
N TYR A 102 11.35 -4.66 2.90
CA TYR A 102 10.29 -5.65 3.11
C TYR A 102 9.01 -5.22 2.40
N VAL A 103 8.11 -6.16 2.11
CA VAL A 103 6.78 -5.80 1.60
C VAL A 103 5.95 -5.18 2.73
N SER A 104 5.94 -5.82 3.89
CA SER A 104 5.03 -5.54 5.00
C SER A 104 5.71 -5.73 6.35
N ARG A 105 5.06 -5.22 7.40
CA ARG A 105 5.63 -5.22 8.77
C ARG A 105 5.87 -6.62 9.35
N ASP A 106 5.05 -7.59 8.97
CA ASP A 106 5.16 -8.99 9.41
C ASP A 106 6.37 -9.72 8.82
N GLN A 107 7.00 -9.16 7.78
CA GLN A 107 8.23 -9.69 7.21
C GLN A 107 9.49 -9.14 7.88
N VAL A 108 9.36 -8.16 8.80
CA VAL A 108 10.50 -7.56 9.48
C VAL A 108 10.97 -8.50 10.60
N PRO A 109 12.26 -8.91 10.63
CA PRO A 109 12.80 -9.75 11.69
C PRO A 109 12.61 -9.13 13.08
N GLU A 110 12.21 -9.97 14.06
CA GLU A 110 12.01 -9.52 15.44
C GLU A 110 13.28 -8.91 16.05
N ALA A 111 14.45 -9.42 15.67
CA ALA A 111 15.75 -8.88 16.10
C ALA A 111 15.96 -7.43 15.64
N ASP A 112 15.59 -7.09 14.40
CA ASP A 112 15.71 -5.73 13.87
C ASP A 112 14.73 -4.78 14.60
N LEU A 113 13.50 -5.26 14.86
CA LEU A 113 12.50 -4.50 15.61
C LEU A 113 12.91 -4.25 17.06
N ALA A 114 13.47 -5.24 17.74
CA ALA A 114 13.96 -5.12 19.10
C ALA A 114 15.09 -4.09 19.18
N LYS A 115 16.04 -4.17 18.24
CA LYS A 115 17.15 -3.22 18.14
C LYS A 115 16.67 -1.79 17.87
N GLU A 116 15.74 -1.60 16.93
CA GLU A 116 15.20 -0.27 16.65
C GLU A 116 14.42 0.30 17.84
N ARG A 117 13.66 -0.55 18.55
CA ARG A 117 12.95 -0.15 19.78
C ARG A 117 13.90 0.25 20.90
N GLU A 118 15.01 -0.45 21.07
CA GLU A 118 16.05 -0.10 22.05
C GLU A 118 16.67 1.26 21.72
N ILE A 119 17.08 1.47 20.47
CA ILE A 119 17.62 2.75 19.97
C ILE A 119 16.62 3.89 20.22
N ALA A 120 15.34 3.67 19.88
CA ALA A 120 14.28 4.65 20.08
C ALA A 120 14.08 5.01 21.56
N SER A 121 14.18 4.01 22.45
CA SER A 121 14.01 4.15 23.91
C SER A 121 15.18 4.89 24.56
N ALA A 122 16.42 4.58 24.14
CA ALA A 122 17.61 5.26 24.63
C ALA A 122 17.59 6.77 24.35
N GLN A 123 16.97 7.19 23.24
CA GLN A 123 16.84 8.59 22.85
C GLN A 123 15.78 9.39 23.64
N VAL A 124 15.02 8.75 24.53
CA VAL A 124 13.93 9.38 25.30
C VAL A 124 14.07 9.18 26.81
N LEU A 125 15.27 8.85 27.27
CA LEU A 125 15.60 8.74 28.69
C LEU A 125 15.24 10.04 29.45
N GLY A 126 14.71 9.90 30.67
CA GLY A 126 14.31 11.03 31.51
C GLY A 126 12.94 11.62 31.22
N LYS A 127 12.17 11.07 30.27
CA LYS A 127 10.78 11.47 30.02
C LYS A 127 9.79 10.60 30.81
N PRO A 128 8.55 11.09 31.08
CA PRO A 128 7.50 10.29 31.71
C PRO A 128 7.16 9.01 30.90
N PRO A 129 6.80 7.89 31.54
CA PRO A 129 6.55 6.61 30.87
C PRO A 129 5.56 6.69 29.69
N ALA A 130 4.46 7.41 29.87
CA ALA A 130 3.45 7.60 28.81
C ALA A 130 3.99 8.37 27.60
N ALA A 131 4.88 9.34 27.83
CA ALA A 131 5.53 10.08 26.75
C ALA A 131 6.60 9.23 26.04
N VAL A 132 7.37 8.43 26.80
CA VAL A 132 8.35 7.48 26.25
C VAL A 132 7.67 6.51 25.29
N GLN A 133 6.59 5.85 25.74
CA GLN A 133 5.86 4.88 24.91
C GLN A 133 5.39 5.51 23.60
N LYS A 134 4.69 6.66 23.68
CA LYS A 134 4.16 7.34 22.49
C LYS A 134 5.26 7.77 21.51
N ILE A 135 6.42 8.21 22.01
CA ILE A 135 7.54 8.63 21.15
C ILE A 135 8.19 7.41 20.49
N VAL A 136 8.39 6.32 21.24
CA VAL A 136 8.95 5.08 20.70
C VAL A 136 8.04 4.51 19.62
N GLU A 137 6.73 4.46 19.85
CA GLU A 137 5.75 4.05 18.85
C GLU A 137 5.83 4.92 17.59
N GLY A 138 5.86 6.25 17.72
CA GLY A 138 5.99 7.15 16.56
C GLY A 138 7.30 6.97 15.78
N LYS A 139 8.40 6.63 16.46
CA LYS A 139 9.68 6.31 15.80
C LYS A 139 9.61 4.98 15.04
N LEU A 140 8.99 3.97 15.63
CA LEU A 140 8.76 2.69 14.96
C LEU A 140 7.85 2.86 13.74
N GLU A 141 6.80 3.68 13.82
CA GLU A 141 5.97 4.02 12.66
C GLU A 141 6.79 4.66 11.54
N LYS A 142 7.67 5.62 11.88
CA LYS A 142 8.58 6.21 10.91
C LYS A 142 9.53 5.19 10.31
N TYR A 143 10.07 4.27 11.11
CA TYR A 143 10.92 3.19 10.64
C TYR A 143 10.18 2.30 9.64
N PHE A 144 8.96 1.84 9.96
CA PHE A 144 8.15 1.08 9.02
C PHE A 144 7.88 1.84 7.72
N SER A 145 7.59 3.15 7.79
CA SER A 145 7.38 3.97 6.59
C SER A 145 8.61 4.12 5.70
N THR A 146 9.81 3.77 6.17
CA THR A 146 11.02 3.76 5.33
C THR A 146 11.34 2.38 4.79
N ILE A 147 11.18 1.32 5.60
CA ILE A 147 11.63 -0.03 5.24
C ILE A 147 10.54 -0.94 4.66
N CYS A 148 9.26 -0.69 4.92
CA CYS A 148 8.16 -1.54 4.47
C CYS A 148 7.41 -0.90 3.30
N LEU A 149 7.37 -1.58 2.15
CA LEU A 149 6.74 -1.08 0.92
C LEU A 149 5.30 -0.61 1.15
N LEU A 150 4.47 -1.39 1.85
CA LEU A 150 3.07 -1.05 2.09
C LEU A 150 2.88 0.20 2.96
N ASP A 151 3.84 0.51 3.84
CA ASP A 151 3.79 1.65 4.76
C ASP A 151 4.41 2.91 4.16
N GLN A 152 5.10 2.80 3.02
CA GLN A 152 5.70 3.94 2.34
C GLN A 152 4.63 4.85 1.72
N PRO A 153 4.85 6.18 1.75
CA PRO A 153 4.11 7.10 0.90
C PRO A 153 4.39 6.78 -0.56
N PHE A 154 3.37 6.85 -1.40
CA PHE A 154 3.49 6.55 -2.82
C PHE A 154 4.19 7.71 -3.53
N VAL A 155 5.28 7.41 -4.26
CA VAL A 155 6.15 8.42 -4.89
C VAL A 155 5.42 9.33 -5.89
N LYS A 156 4.37 8.83 -6.55
CA LYS A 156 3.56 9.63 -7.47
C LYS A 156 2.42 10.38 -6.79
N LEU A 157 2.05 9.98 -5.57
CA LEU A 157 0.92 10.53 -4.82
C LEU A 157 1.20 10.47 -3.31
N PRO A 158 2.10 11.34 -2.78
CA PRO A 158 2.63 11.20 -1.43
C PRO A 158 1.60 11.33 -0.30
N GLU A 159 0.39 11.84 -0.59
CA GLU A 159 -0.72 11.88 0.36
C GLU A 159 -1.37 10.52 0.61
N LYS A 160 -0.99 9.48 -0.15
CA LYS A 160 -1.43 8.10 0.07
C LYS A 160 -0.25 7.16 0.25
N THR A 161 -0.45 6.15 1.07
CA THR A 161 0.47 5.02 1.22
C THR A 161 0.26 3.98 0.12
N MET A 162 1.26 3.14 -0.11
CA MET A 162 1.12 2.00 -1.01
C MET A 162 0.02 1.02 -0.57
N LYS A 163 -0.20 0.87 0.74
CA LYS A 163 -1.31 0.07 1.27
C LYS A 163 -2.68 0.63 0.86
N GLU A 164 -2.85 1.95 0.89
CA GLU A 164 -4.08 2.58 0.42
C GLU A 164 -4.26 2.40 -1.08
N MET A 165 -3.20 2.57 -1.87
CA MET A 165 -3.24 2.32 -3.33
C MET A 165 -3.62 0.86 -3.65
N LEU A 166 -3.06 -0.11 -2.93
CA LEU A 166 -3.41 -1.52 -3.06
C LEU A 166 -4.87 -1.77 -2.67
N THR A 167 -5.32 -1.19 -1.56
CA THR A 167 -6.69 -1.31 -1.05
C THR A 167 -7.72 -0.75 -2.03
N GLU A 168 -7.46 0.42 -2.62
CA GLU A 168 -8.31 1.01 -3.65
C GLU A 168 -8.39 0.11 -4.89
N ARG A 169 -7.27 -0.51 -5.28
CA ARG A 169 -7.23 -1.48 -6.39
C ARG A 169 -8.05 -2.73 -6.09
N ILE A 170 -7.97 -3.28 -4.88
CA ILE A 170 -8.79 -4.41 -4.42
C ILE A 170 -10.28 -4.03 -4.41
N ALA A 171 -10.62 -2.85 -3.92
CA ALA A 171 -12.00 -2.37 -3.89
C ALA A 171 -12.59 -2.22 -5.30
N LYS A 172 -11.79 -1.73 -6.26
CA LYS A 172 -12.20 -1.54 -7.66
C LYS A 172 -12.32 -2.86 -8.43
N THR A 173 -11.39 -3.79 -8.23
CA THR A 173 -11.37 -5.09 -8.93
C THR A 173 -12.32 -6.10 -8.30
N GLY A 174 -12.58 -5.99 -7.00
CA GLY A 174 -13.36 -6.98 -6.25
C GLY A 174 -12.58 -8.25 -5.92
N GLU A 175 -11.27 -8.30 -6.23
CA GLU A 175 -10.39 -9.44 -5.97
C GLU A 175 -9.32 -9.10 -4.93
N ASN A 176 -8.89 -10.10 -4.18
CA ASN A 176 -7.68 -10.02 -3.38
C ASN A 176 -6.47 -9.79 -4.29
N ILE A 177 -5.59 -8.88 -3.89
CA ILE A 177 -4.35 -8.58 -4.59
C ILE A 177 -3.24 -8.55 -3.54
N GLN A 178 -2.17 -9.29 -3.80
CA GLN A 178 -1.02 -9.38 -2.90
C GLN A 178 0.25 -8.95 -3.63
N LEU A 179 0.98 -8.00 -3.06
CA LEU A 179 2.38 -7.77 -3.42
C LEU A 179 3.18 -8.89 -2.77
N ARG A 180 3.63 -9.88 -3.55
CA ARG A 180 4.13 -11.14 -2.96
C ARG A 180 5.57 -11.01 -2.49
N ARG A 181 6.43 -10.53 -3.37
CA ARG A 181 7.87 -10.36 -3.15
C ARG A 181 8.46 -9.51 -4.26
N PHE A 182 9.59 -8.88 -3.96
CA PHE A 182 10.38 -8.17 -4.95
C PHE A 182 11.87 -8.42 -4.73
N THR A 183 12.66 -8.11 -5.73
CA THR A 183 14.10 -7.88 -5.59
C THR A 183 14.44 -6.55 -6.24
N ARG A 184 15.41 -5.86 -5.66
CA ARG A 184 15.92 -4.57 -6.13
C ARG A 184 17.43 -4.65 -6.18
N TYR A 185 17.99 -4.32 -7.34
CA TYR A 185 19.42 -4.23 -7.57
C TYR A 185 19.79 -2.77 -7.82
N GLN A 186 20.92 -2.35 -7.24
CA GLN A 186 21.51 -1.05 -7.48
C GLN A 186 23.00 -1.22 -7.73
N LEU A 187 23.49 -0.66 -8.83
CA LEU A 187 24.89 -0.77 -9.22
C LEU A 187 25.79 -0.11 -8.17
N GLY A 188 26.68 -0.88 -7.57
CA GLY A 188 27.67 -0.41 -6.60
C GLY A 188 27.11 -0.04 -5.21
N ALA A 189 25.93 -0.56 -4.87
CA ALA A 189 25.35 -0.42 -3.53
C ALA A 189 25.89 -1.46 -2.54
#